data_AF-A0A7S8ECK7-F1
#
_entry.id   AF-A0A7S8ECK7-F1
#
_cell.length_a   1.000
_cell.length_b   1.000
_cell.length_c   1.000
_cell.angle_alpha   90.00
_cell.angle_beta   90.00
_cell.angle_gamma   90.00
#
_symmetry.space_group_name_H-M   'P 1'
#
loop_
_entity.id
_entity.type
_entity.pdbx_description
1 polymer ?
#
loop_
_entity_poly.entity_id
_entity_poly.type
_entity_poly.pdbx_seq_one_letter_code
_entity_poly.pdbx_strand_id
1 'polypeptide(L)'
;MTDEKRSTTRDDHYVIRIRRRPLAAWMGWLLWLLMLGILLEYALTSFGEYEPQAGILAGALFCGLLLAGAIIGFVQTAEGRSKYRDLPGYEEDNE
;
A
#
# COMPACT_ATOMS: atom_id res chain seq x y z
N MET A 1 25.66 -50.14 -21.76
CA MET A 1 24.41 -49.92 -21.01
C MET A 1 24.34 -48.43 -20.75
N THR A 2 23.81 -47.73 -21.76
CA THR A 2 23.85 -46.28 -21.94
C THR A 2 22.52 -45.67 -21.58
N ASP A 3 22.60 -44.46 -21.05
CA ASP A 3 21.57 -43.41 -21.05
C ASP A 3 20.19 -43.72 -20.47
N GLU A 4 19.93 -43.16 -19.29
CA GLU A 4 18.71 -42.36 -19.13
C GLU A 4 18.84 -41.38 -17.93
N LYS A 5 19.72 -40.37 -18.06
CA LYS A 5 19.58 -39.15 -17.24
C LYS A 5 18.35 -38.38 -17.75
N ARG A 6 17.16 -38.75 -17.28
CA ARG A 6 15.98 -37.89 -17.40
C ARG A 6 16.19 -36.67 -16.51
N SER A 7 16.77 -35.64 -17.09
CA SER A 7 16.62 -34.26 -16.62
C SER A 7 15.14 -33.91 -16.71
N THR A 8 14.42 -34.05 -15.59
CA THR A 8 13.11 -33.44 -15.40
C THR A 8 13.34 -31.92 -15.34
N THR A 9 13.24 -31.30 -16.50
CA THR A 9 13.24 -29.86 -16.68
C THR A 9 12.20 -29.28 -15.73
N ARG A 10 12.68 -28.48 -14.76
CA ARG A 10 11.88 -27.60 -13.92
C ARG A 10 11.08 -26.67 -14.83
N ASP A 11 9.84 -27.01 -15.08
CA ASP A 11 8.86 -26.03 -15.52
C ASP A 11 8.33 -25.30 -14.28
N ASP A 12 9.19 -24.43 -13.74
CA ASP A 12 8.79 -23.36 -12.83
C ASP A 12 7.94 -22.38 -13.63
N HIS A 13 6.66 -22.73 -13.78
CA HIS A 13 5.63 -21.84 -14.28
C HIS A 13 5.43 -20.71 -13.26
N TYR A 14 6.30 -19.69 -13.32
CA TYR A 14 6.03 -18.38 -12.76
C TYR A 14 4.88 -17.77 -13.55
N VAL A 15 3.66 -18.10 -13.13
CA VAL A 15 2.46 -17.43 -13.60
C VAL A 15 2.49 -16.02 -13.00
N ILE A 16 3.15 -15.09 -13.70
CA ILE A 16 3.09 -13.66 -13.42
C ILE A 16 1.65 -13.23 -13.73
N ARG A 17 0.73 -13.48 -12.80
CA ARG A 17 -0.59 -12.88 -12.78
C ARG A 17 -0.36 -11.39 -12.53
N ILE A 18 -0.19 -10.63 -13.62
CA ILE A 18 -0.24 -9.17 -13.62
C ILE A 18 -1.68 -8.80 -13.21
N ARG A 19 -1.92 -8.75 -11.90
CA ARG A 19 -3.15 -8.22 -11.31
C ARG A 19 -3.22 -6.75 -11.72
N ARG A 20 -4.07 -6.44 -12.70
CA ARG A 20 -4.44 -5.08 -13.15
C ARG A 20 -5.19 -4.28 -12.07
N ARG A 21 -4.63 -4.14 -10.88
CA ARG A 21 -5.17 -3.29 -9.81
C ARG A 21 -4.33 -2.03 -9.45
N PRO A 22 -3.28 -1.60 -10.19
CA PRO A 22 -2.59 -0.38 -9.77
C PRO A 22 -3.45 0.87 -10.01
N LEU A 23 -4.29 0.93 -11.06
CA LEU A 23 -5.03 2.15 -11.42
C LEU A 23 -6.04 2.58 -10.36
N ALA A 24 -6.85 1.67 -9.83
CA ALA A 24 -7.84 2.00 -8.81
C ALA A 24 -7.16 2.46 -7.50
N ALA A 25 -6.06 1.81 -7.11
CA ALA A 25 -5.29 2.21 -5.94
C ALA A 25 -4.65 3.59 -6.14
N TRP A 26 -4.10 3.86 -7.33
CA TRP A 26 -3.53 5.16 -7.68
C TRP A 26 -4.58 6.26 -7.68
N MET A 27 -5.76 5.99 -8.24
CA MET A 27 -6.87 6.94 -8.30
C MET A 27 -7.42 7.25 -6.91
N GLY A 28 -7.49 6.25 -6.02
CA GLY A 28 -7.82 6.48 -4.60
C GLY A 28 -6.78 7.34 -3.89
N TRP A 29 -5.50 7.12 -4.17
CA TRP A 29 -4.40 7.92 -3.59
C TRP A 29 -4.44 9.37 -4.06
N LEU A 30 -4.69 9.58 -5.36
CA LEU A 30 -4.81 10.91 -5.95
C LEU A 30 -6.04 11.65 -5.42
N LEU A 31 -7.19 10.97 -5.34
CA LEU A 31 -8.40 11.53 -4.74
C LEU A 31 -8.18 11.92 -3.28
N TRP A 32 -7.48 11.09 -2.51
CA TRP A 32 -7.14 11.36 -1.12
C TRP A 32 -6.23 12.59 -0.97
N LEU A 33 -5.17 12.70 -1.79
CA LEU A 33 -4.30 13.88 -1.83
C LEU A 33 -5.05 15.14 -2.26
N LEU A 34 -5.93 15.03 -3.25
CA LEU A 34 -6.76 16.14 -3.71
C LEU A 34 -7.65 16.64 -2.58
N MET A 35 -8.28 15.72 -1.83
CA MET A 35 -9.13 16.08 -0.71
C MET A 35 -8.33 16.76 0.42
N LEU A 36 -7.12 16.28 0.72
CA LEU A 36 -6.20 16.96 1.64
C LEU A 36 -5.84 18.36 1.18
N GLY A 37 -5.57 18.56 -0.11
CA GLY A 37 -5.27 19.87 -0.69
C GLY A 37 -6.42 20.86 -0.49
N ILE A 38 -7.65 20.44 -0.80
CA ILE A 38 -8.85 21.26 -0.61
C ILE A 38 -9.05 21.61 0.87
N LEU A 39 -8.90 20.64 1.78
CA LEU A 39 -9.03 20.90 3.22
C LEU A 39 -7.96 21.85 3.74
N LEU A 40 -6.72 21.75 3.24
CA LEU A 40 -5.63 22.64 3.61
C LEU A 40 -5.88 24.07 3.12
N GLU A 41 -6.29 24.23 1.86
CA GLU A 41 -6.64 25.53 1.28
C GLU A 41 -7.82 26.16 2.04
N TYR A 42 -8.83 25.36 2.36
CA TYR A 42 -9.98 25.82 3.15
C TYR A 42 -9.58 26.23 4.56
N ALA A 43 -8.71 25.46 5.24
CA ALA A 43 -8.21 25.81 6.55
C ALA A 43 -7.42 27.13 6.52
N LEU A 44 -6.51 27.30 5.56
CA LEU A 44 -5.71 28.51 5.40
C LEU A 44 -6.59 29.74 5.08
N THR A 45 -7.57 29.58 4.19
CA THR A 45 -8.51 30.65 3.82
C THR A 45 -9.35 31.07 5.03
N SER A 46 -9.85 30.11 5.79
CA SER A 46 -10.66 30.36 6.98
C SER A 46 -9.89 31.10 8.08
N PHE A 47 -8.58 30.86 8.23
CA PHE A 47 -7.74 31.65 9.12
C PHE A 47 -7.58 33.11 8.65
N GLY A 48 -7.61 33.35 7.33
CA GLY A 48 -7.58 34.70 6.75
C GLY A 48 -8.87 35.49 6.94
N GLU A 49 -10.02 34.81 6.99
CA GLU A 49 -11.34 35.43 7.15
C GLU A 49 -11.76 35.63 8.62
N TYR A 50 -10.89 35.34 9.59
CA TYR A 50 -11.16 35.43 11.04
C TYR A 50 -12.30 34.53 11.54
N GLU A 51 -12.52 33.38 10.90
CA GLU A 51 -13.45 32.34 11.37
C GLU A 51 -12.68 31.15 12.01
N PRO A 52 -12.12 31.31 13.22
CA PRO A 52 -11.22 30.30 13.81
C PRO A 52 -11.91 28.95 14.05
N GLN A 53 -13.23 28.94 14.26
CA GLN A 53 -13.98 27.69 14.43
C GLN A 53 -13.94 26.82 13.18
N ALA A 54 -14.16 27.41 12.00
CA ALA A 54 -14.11 26.69 10.74
C ALA A 54 -12.68 26.22 10.42
N GLY A 55 -11.68 27.06 10.66
CA GLY A 55 -10.27 26.71 10.49
C GLY A 55 -9.81 25.57 11.39
N ILE A 56 -10.22 25.56 12.67
CA ILE A 56 -9.92 24.46 13.61
C ILE A 56 -10.60 23.16 13.18
N LEU A 57 -11.87 23.21 12.77
CA LEU A 57 -12.60 22.02 12.31
C LEU A 57 -11.94 21.44 11.06
N ALA A 58 -11.63 22.29 10.07
CA ALA A 58 -10.97 21.90 8.84
C ALA A 58 -9.56 21.33 9.10
N GLY A 59 -8.79 21.97 9.99
CA GLY A 59 -7.48 21.48 10.40
C GLY A 59 -7.53 20.15 11.15
N ALA A 60 -8.51 19.96 12.03
CA ALA A 60 -8.72 18.68 12.73
C ALA A 60 -9.09 17.56 11.76
N LEU A 61 -9.98 17.84 10.80
CA LEU A 61 -10.34 16.91 9.74
C LEU A 61 -9.13 16.57 8.86
N PHE A 62 -8.34 17.57 8.47
CA PHE A 62 -7.11 17.39 7.69
C PHE A 62 -6.12 16.46 8.41
N CYS A 63 -5.81 16.75 9.68
CA CYS A 63 -4.89 15.93 10.48
C CYS A 63 -5.41 14.50 10.65
N GLY A 64 -6.70 14.32 10.93
CA GLY A 64 -7.31 13.00 11.06
C GLY A 64 -7.22 12.19 9.77
N LEU A 65 -7.49 12.83 8.62
CA LEU A 65 -7.42 12.18 7.32
C LEU A 65 -5.99 11.80 6.94
N LEU A 66 -5.02 12.66 7.28
CA LEU A 66 -3.59 12.44 7.06
C LEU A 66 -3.11 11.21 7.86
N LEU A 67 -3.46 11.14 9.14
CA LEU A 67 -3.18 9.99 10.01
C LEU A 67 -3.82 8.71 9.48
N ALA A 68 -5.09 8.75 9.08
CA ALA A 68 -5.78 7.58 8.54
C ALA A 68 -5.08 7.03 7.28
N GLY A 69 -4.70 7.91 6.35
CA GLY A 69 -3.96 7.51 5.15
C GLY A 69 -2.56 6.97 5.49
N ALA A 70 -1.86 7.57 6.45
CA ALA A 70 -0.55 7.10 6.91
C ALA A 70 -0.63 5.70 7.52
N ILE A 71 -1.64 5.41 8.35
CA ILE A 71 -1.87 4.09 8.95
C ILE A 71 -2.13 3.05 7.86
N ILE A 72 -3.02 3.34 6.90
CA ILE A 72 -3.32 2.42 5.80
C ILE A 72 -2.08 2.14 4.95
N GLY A 73 -1.29 3.18 4.64
CA GLY A 73 -0.03 3.02 3.90
C GLY A 73 1.00 2.18 4.66
N PHE A 74 1.09 2.38 5.98
CA PHE A 74 1.97 1.60 6.84
C PHE A 74 1.55 0.13 6.90
N VAL A 75 0.26 -0.17 7.10
CA VAL A 75 -0.27 -1.54 7.11
C VAL A 75 -0.02 -2.24 5.78
N GLN A 76 -0.31 -1.60 4.65
CA GLN A 76 -0.03 -2.18 3.33
C GLN A 76 1.46 -2.47 3.12
N THR A 77 2.34 -1.59 3.61
CA THR A 77 3.79 -1.80 3.54
C THR A 77 4.25 -2.96 4.44
N ALA A 78 3.67 -3.08 5.63
CA ALA A 78 3.97 -4.14 6.59
C ALA A 78 3.51 -5.52 6.10
N GLU A 79 2.27 -5.63 5.60
CA GLU A 79 1.74 -6.86 4.99
C GLU A 79 2.52 -7.26 3.74
N GLY A 80 2.96 -6.29 2.94
CA GLY A 80 3.81 -6.53 1.77
C GLY A 80 5.15 -7.18 2.13
N ARG A 81 5.69 -6.91 3.32
CA ARG A 81 6.94 -7.52 3.81
C ARG A 81 6.76 -8.93 4.38
N SER A 82 5.59 -9.26 4.95
CA SER A 82 5.40 -10.58 5.59
C SER A 82 5.27 -11.73 4.59
N LYS A 83 4.84 -11.44 3.35
CA LYS A 83 4.62 -12.44 2.30
C LYS A 83 5.88 -13.19 1.82
N TYR A 84 7.06 -12.78 2.26
CA TYR A 84 8.33 -13.47 1.98
C TYR A 84 8.80 -14.38 3.12
N ARG A 85 8.06 -14.46 4.24
CA ARG A 85 8.43 -15.30 5.40
C ARG A 85 7.78 -16.70 5.41
N ASP A 86 6.80 -16.93 4.53
CA ASP A 86 6.12 -18.23 4.35
C ASP A 86 6.57 -18.95 3.07
N LEU A 87 7.87 -18.98 2.79
CA LEU A 87 8.41 -19.97 1.85
C LEU A 87 8.59 -21.29 2.62
N PRO A 88 7.74 -22.31 2.41
CA PRO A 88 7.96 -23.62 3.00
C PRO A 88 9.11 -24.27 2.24
N GLY A 89 10.26 -24.40 2.88
CA GLY A 89 11.38 -25.06 2.22
C GLY A 89 12.69 -24.81 2.92
N TYR A 90 12.78 -25.22 4.17
CA TYR A 90 14.00 -25.73 4.83
C TYR A 90 13.53 -26.41 6.12
N GLU A 91 12.64 -27.42 6.00
CA GLU A 91 12.76 -28.55 6.92
C GLU A 91 14.04 -29.24 6.47
N GLU A 92 15.17 -28.85 7.07
CA GLU A 92 16.33 -29.71 7.07
C GLU A 92 15.94 -30.95 7.85
N ASP A 93 15.63 -31.99 7.08
CA ASP A 93 15.90 -33.40 7.29
C ASP A 93 17.22 -33.58 8.08
N ASN A 94 17.19 -33.31 9.40
CA ASN A 94 18.23 -33.70 10.31
C ASN A 94 17.82 -35.04 10.91
N GLU A 95 18.44 -36.07 10.33
CA GLU A 95 18.48 -37.47 10.78
C GLU A 95 18.78 -37.62 12.28
#